data_AF-A0A1Q6AY24-F1
#
_entry.id   AF-A0A1Q6AY24-F1
#
_cell.length_a   1.000
_cell.length_b   1.000
_cell.length_c   1.000
_cell.angle_alpha   90.00
_cell.angle_beta   90.00
_cell.angle_gamma   90.00
#
_symmetry.space_group_name_H-M   'P 1'
#
loop_
_entity.id
_entity.type
_entity.pdbx_description
1 polymer ?
#
loop_
_entity_poly.entity_id
_entity_poly.type
_entity_poly.pdbx_seq_one_letter_code
_entity_poly.pdbx_strand_id
1 'polypeptide(L)'
;MHSGNFGGCGLEPQNDMFRLTYAMELLMGHAWVYQALSNRDWTGRHRIQTSASVNSICLLKSALDIAFNEEGKQIQGLILLLLTE
;
A
#
# COMPACT_ATOMS: atom_id res chain seq x y z
N MET A 1 33.91 -22.85 -18.51
CA MET A 1 32.46 -23.02 -18.33
C MET A 1 32.07 -22.47 -16.97
N HIS A 2 31.64 -21.20 -16.91
CA HIS A 2 30.66 -20.67 -15.95
C HIS A 2 30.34 -19.25 -16.42
N SER A 3 29.48 -19.16 -17.44
CA SER A 3 28.77 -17.92 -17.74
C SER A 3 27.86 -17.64 -16.55
N GLY A 4 28.35 -16.86 -15.59
CA GLY A 4 27.50 -16.13 -14.66
C GLY A 4 26.82 -15.02 -15.43
N ASN A 5 25.82 -15.39 -16.24
CA ASN A 5 24.88 -14.46 -16.81
C ASN A 5 24.13 -13.85 -15.62
N PHE A 6 24.59 -12.70 -15.12
CA PHE A 6 23.76 -11.81 -14.31
C PHE A 6 22.69 -11.24 -15.23
N GLY A 7 21.78 -12.13 -15.65
CA GLY A 7 20.58 -11.79 -16.36
C GLY A 7 19.73 -10.94 -15.44
N GLY A 8 19.42 -9.74 -15.91
CA GLY A 8 18.38 -8.93 -15.30
C GLY A 8 18.88 -7.98 -14.20
N CYS A 9 19.77 -7.05 -14.55
CA CYS A 9 19.49 -5.65 -14.17
C CYS A 9 18.30 -5.16 -15.02
N GLY A 10 17.20 -5.89 -14.93
CA GLY A 10 15.93 -5.56 -15.51
C GLY A 10 15.22 -4.85 -14.37
N LEU A 11 14.87 -3.61 -14.60
CA LEU A 11 13.66 -3.07 -14.05
C LEU A 11 12.55 -4.04 -14.50
N GLU A 12 12.38 -5.17 -13.80
CA GLU A 12 11.10 -5.83 -13.79
C GLU A 12 10.09 -4.70 -13.58
N PRO A 13 8.96 -4.64 -14.30
CA PRO A 13 7.93 -3.69 -13.97
C PRO A 13 7.55 -4.04 -12.53
N GLN A 14 8.22 -3.36 -11.58
CA GLN A 14 8.04 -3.52 -10.15
C GLN A 14 6.66 -2.97 -9.97
N ASN A 15 5.75 -3.92 -10.08
CA ASN A 15 4.35 -3.70 -10.21
C ASN A 15 3.95 -2.74 -9.11
N ASP A 16 3.12 -1.75 -9.41
CA ASP A 16 2.80 -0.74 -8.40
C ASP A 16 2.25 -1.40 -7.12
N MET A 17 1.63 -2.58 -7.25
CA MET A 17 1.24 -3.46 -6.16
C MET A 17 2.44 -3.98 -5.32
N PHE A 18 3.53 -4.41 -5.94
CA PHE A 18 4.77 -4.80 -5.22
C PHE A 18 5.39 -3.62 -4.49
N ARG A 19 5.43 -2.44 -5.14
CA ARG A 19 5.93 -1.21 -4.51
C ARG A 19 5.08 -0.83 -3.31
N LEU A 20 3.76 -0.97 -3.42
CA LEU A 20 2.85 -0.69 -2.33
C LEU A 20 3.06 -1.66 -1.15
N THR A 21 3.16 -2.97 -1.42
CA THR A 21 3.42 -3.97 -0.38
C THR A 21 4.76 -3.72 0.30
N TYR A 22 5.80 -3.41 -0.46
CA TYR A 22 7.12 -3.08 0.09
C TYR A 22 7.09 -1.81 0.95
N ALA A 23 6.36 -0.77 0.52
CA ALA A 23 6.15 0.41 1.34
C ALA A 23 5.44 0.04 2.65
N MET A 24 4.42 -0.82 2.62
CA MET A 24 3.76 -1.32 3.83
C MET A 24 4.73 -2.08 4.75
N GLU A 25 5.61 -2.93 4.20
CA GLU A 25 6.62 -3.64 4.97
C GLU A 25 7.58 -2.69 5.69
N LEU A 26 8.05 -1.64 4.99
CA LEU A 26 8.87 -0.60 5.60
C LEU A 26 8.10 0.12 6.73
N LEU A 27 6.83 0.43 6.49
CA LEU A 27 5.96 1.09 7.47
C LEU A 27 5.73 0.24 8.72
N MET A 28 5.58 -1.09 8.57
CA MET A 28 5.53 -2.01 9.71
C MET A 28 6.82 -1.97 10.53
N GLY A 29 7.98 -1.85 9.89
CA GLY A 29 9.27 -1.64 10.56
C GLY A 29 9.34 -0.34 11.38
N HIS A 30 8.58 0.68 10.98
CA HIS A 30 8.47 1.95 11.70
C HIS A 30 7.36 1.96 12.78
N ALA A 31 6.74 0.82 13.07
CA ALA A 31 5.59 0.69 13.97
C ALA A 31 4.33 1.48 13.50
N TRP A 32 4.20 1.70 12.19
CA TRP A 32 2.99 2.32 11.65
C TRP A 32 1.88 1.27 11.51
N VAL A 33 0.67 1.64 11.90
CA VAL A 33 -0.50 0.75 11.78
C VAL A 33 -1.12 0.92 10.40
N TYR A 34 -1.13 -0.14 9.60
CA TYR A 34 -1.83 -0.17 8.32
C TYR A 34 -3.25 -0.71 8.49
N GLN A 35 -4.25 0.01 7.95
CA GLN A 35 -5.64 -0.42 8.01
C GLN A 35 -6.37 -0.21 6.68
N ALA A 36 -6.85 -1.28 6.07
CA ALA A 36 -7.70 -1.21 4.88
C ALA A 36 -9.18 -1.08 5.28
N LEU A 37 -9.82 -0.02 4.81
CA LEU A 37 -11.16 0.41 5.20
C LEU A 37 -12.14 0.28 4.05
N SER A 38 -13.34 -0.20 4.32
CA SER A 38 -14.40 -0.22 3.30
C SER A 38 -14.97 1.19 3.11
N ASN A 39 -15.66 1.47 2.00
CA ASN A 39 -16.32 2.78 1.80
C ASN A 39 -17.22 3.20 2.95
N ARG A 40 -17.85 2.24 3.64
CA ARG A 40 -18.68 2.48 4.83
C ARG A 40 -17.87 2.95 6.03
N ASP A 41 -16.68 2.39 6.24
CA ASP A 41 -15.80 2.75 7.35
C ASP A 41 -15.10 4.10 7.08
N TRP A 42 -14.76 4.37 5.82
CA TRP A 42 -14.14 5.61 5.38
C TRP A 42 -15.07 6.83 5.49
N THR A 43 -16.35 6.65 5.15
CA THR A 43 -17.37 7.71 5.18
C THR A 43 -18.20 7.72 6.45
N GLY A 44 -18.06 6.68 7.29
CA GLY A 44 -18.80 6.54 8.53
C GLY A 44 -18.40 7.59 9.56
N ARG A 45 -19.26 7.82 10.56
CA ARG A 45 -18.97 8.66 11.75
C ARG A 45 -17.80 8.15 12.60
N HIS A 46 -17.30 6.97 12.26
CA HIS A 46 -16.13 6.31 12.83
C HIS A 46 -14.96 6.47 11.85
N ARG A 47 -14.69 7.70 11.40
CA ARG A 47 -13.45 8.03 10.68
C ARG A 47 -12.31 7.81 11.67
N ILE A 48 -11.94 6.55 11.80
CA ILE A 48 -10.78 5.99 12.47
C ILE A 48 -10.31 6.87 13.63
N GLN A 49 -10.83 6.58 14.82
CA GLN A 49 -10.10 6.90 16.03
C GLN A 49 -8.88 5.98 16.07
N THR A 50 -7.90 6.21 15.20
CA THR A 50 -6.56 5.71 15.46
C THR A 50 -6.17 6.37 16.76
N SER A 51 -5.94 5.53 17.76
CA SER A 51 -5.39 5.92 19.05
C SER A 51 -4.36 7.00 18.80
N ALA A 52 -4.59 8.19 19.37
CA ALA A 52 -3.77 9.40 19.22
C ALA A 52 -2.41 9.19 19.91
N SER A 53 -1.66 8.18 19.46
CA SER A 53 -0.36 7.78 20.00
C SER A 53 0.45 6.98 18.98
N VAL A 54 -0.13 6.61 17.82
CA VAL A 54 0.54 5.79 16.80
C VAL A 54 0.28 6.29 15.39
N ASN A 55 1.36 6.47 14.62
CA ASN A 55 1.25 6.80 13.21
C ASN A 55 0.52 5.67 12.48
N SER A 56 -0.51 6.03 11.71
CA SER A 56 -1.39 5.06 11.08
C SER A 56 -1.68 5.46 9.65
N ILE A 57 -1.69 4.46 8.78
CA ILE A 57 -2.02 4.60 7.37
C ILE A 57 -3.30 3.85 7.10
N CYS A 58 -4.31 4.59 6.64
CA CYS A 58 -5.59 4.04 6.27
C CYS A 58 -5.75 4.04 4.76
N LEU A 59 -6.12 2.91 4.18
CA LEU A 59 -6.38 2.78 2.73
C LEU A 59 -7.84 2.51 2.47
N LEU A 60 -8.40 3.14 1.45
CA LEU A 60 -9.71 2.77 0.99
C LEU A 60 -9.64 1.45 0.22
N LYS A 61 -10.23 0.39 0.77
CA LYS A 61 -10.30 -0.95 0.20
C LYS A 61 -10.93 -0.95 -1.19
N SER A 62 -11.99 -0.17 -1.42
CA SER A 62 -12.56 -0.08 -2.77
C SER A 62 -11.67 0.70 -3.75
N ALA A 63 -10.85 1.65 -3.28
CA ALA A 63 -9.86 2.26 -4.15
C ALA A 63 -8.73 1.27 -4.47
N LEU A 64 -8.28 0.51 -3.47
CA LEU A 64 -7.26 -0.53 -3.64
C LEU A 64 -7.70 -1.61 -4.65
N ASP A 65 -8.95 -2.05 -4.52
CA ASP A 65 -9.56 -3.09 -5.37
C ASP A 65 -9.64 -2.68 -6.84
N ILE A 66 -9.95 -1.41 -7.13
CA ILE A 66 -10.03 -0.88 -8.50
C ILE A 66 -8.71 -0.24 -8.98
N ALA A 67 -7.75 -0.02 -8.08
CA ALA A 67 -6.52 0.69 -8.41
C ALA A 67 -5.54 -0.16 -9.19
N PHE A 68 -5.59 -1.48 -9.04
CA PHE A 68 -4.69 -2.38 -9.73
C PHE A 68 -5.43 -3.15 -10.81
N ASN A 69 -4.81 -3.31 -11.97
CA ASN A 69 -5.30 -4.21 -13.01
C ASN A 69 -4.93 -5.67 -12.67
N GLU A 70 -5.36 -6.62 -13.49
CA GLU A 70 -5.02 -8.05 -13.32
C GLU A 70 -3.52 -8.34 -13.44
N GLU A 71 -2.78 -7.43 -14.10
CA GLU A 71 -1.33 -7.46 -14.16
C GLU A 71 -0.67 -6.80 -12.93
N GLY A 72 -1.46 -6.25 -11.99
CA GLY A 72 -1.11 -5.54 -10.75
C GLY A 72 -0.54 -4.13 -10.90
N LYS A 73 -0.69 -3.53 -12.09
CA LYS A 73 -0.27 -2.18 -12.44
C LYS A 73 -1.29 -1.17 -11.95
N GLN A 74 -0.83 -0.05 -11.41
CA GLN A 74 -1.73 0.98 -10.91
C GLN A 74 -2.39 1.71 -12.10
N ILE A 75 -3.70 1.54 -12.23
CA ILE A 75 -4.54 2.16 -13.25
C ILE A 75 -5.43 3.27 -12.68
N GLN A 76 -5.69 3.27 -11.37
CA GLN A 76 -6.48 4.28 -10.68
C GLN A 76 -5.70 4.91 -9.52
N GLY A 77 -6.05 6.14 -9.15
CA GLY A 77 -5.53 6.77 -7.94
C GLY A 77 -5.94 6.01 -6.68
N LEU A 78 -4.96 5.69 -5.84
CA LEU A 78 -5.20 5.17 -4.51
C LEU A 78 -5.64 6.31 -3.58
N ILE A 79 -6.54 6.00 -2.65
CA ILE A 79 -6.93 6.93 -1.60
C ILE A 79 -6.33 6.44 -0.29
N LEU A 80 -5.37 7.23 0.22
CA LEU A 80 -4.66 6.99 1.48
C LEU A 80 -4.94 8.15 2.44
N LEU A 81 -5.08 7.84 3.72
CA LEU A 81 -5.06 8.81 4.82
C LEU A 81 -3.85 8.49 5.70
N LEU A 82 -2.93 9.44 5.81
CA LEU A 82 -1.88 9.42 6.82
C LEU A 82 -2.41 10.12 8.07
N LEU A 83 -2.40 9.41 9.18
CA LEU A 83 -2.72 9.93 10.50
C LEU A 83 -1.41 9.91 11.29
N THR A 84 -0.86 11.09 11.50
CA THR A 84 0.34 11.30 12.32
C THR A 84 -0.07 12.05 13.58
N GLU A 85 0.58 11.75 14.69
CA GLU A 85 0.53 12.56 15.91
C GLU A 85 1.02 14.01 15.66
#